data_AF-A0A8H5BI32-F1
#
_entry.id   AF-A0A8H5BI32-F1
#
_cell.length_a   1.000
_cell.length_b   1.000
_cell.length_c   1.000
_cell.angle_alpha   90.00
_cell.angle_beta   90.00
_cell.angle_gamma   90.00
#
_symmetry.space_group_name_H-M   'P 1'
#
loop_
_entity.id
_entity.type
_entity.pdbx_description
1 polymer ?
#
loop_
_entity_poly.entity_id
_entity_poly.type
_entity_poly.pdbx_seq_one_letter_code
_entity_poly.pdbx_strand_id
1 'polypeptide(L)'
;MSKYSISFRYGIVAQGGTGRTALPQITVISSHSWWLTLDTLPRSTPITHSPSTQQQSSTLPDMPSFEKASNIAISGGNFSEIHGSVYLGHPVAELRKIAEKDSVFNEYSPTEGTLKLPTFTKDLLLNITNVVTDSASRPTSGSCCFDLAWRLGLLPGQPNSGFTEYEPDTPIAEVVTRSTCCCGRISRHGFVHLVSRFFQHASMQESAGSGAIITINTTIGRFKCYEIDDRTFVHFDGSTRSSPINELVDNQDLDHILRSARGQYLMMDSVTFKHMEWGTDDEERIPNCASGNFFGVPDAIMYMTKEKIAAWKLLSDFGKMVLTSTLQYIDTLREPESFCRLVEMQNSPNFDPKAVKPNTPPEMLSLSLYLCRVLSKKSVVAMTYDFYCDFAKHCLHDFLKAHQHYRSPRVEGGKMFTTSQDRFMRMFRTYRAQETGSIASSRAMIDLETMIESELRSVMQTTPNNITLVVYQVFVGMTVYWNAGRMLARSREVPADWIRFVSAEDDYIYLG
;
A
#
# COMPACT_ATOMS: atom_id res chain seq x y z
N MET A 1 39.21 24.47 -28.03
CA MET A 1 38.42 24.57 -26.79
C MET A 1 36.99 24.95 -27.15
N SER A 2 36.15 23.95 -27.35
CA SER A 2 34.78 24.09 -27.85
C SER A 2 33.84 24.44 -26.69
N LYS A 3 33.18 25.60 -26.78
CA LYS A 3 32.08 25.96 -25.87
C LYS A 3 30.83 25.22 -26.33
N TYR A 4 30.34 24.28 -25.52
CA TYR A 4 29.01 23.71 -25.71
C TYR A 4 27.99 24.60 -24.99
N SER A 5 27.06 25.18 -25.76
CA SER A 5 25.83 25.77 -25.25
C SER A 5 24.75 24.69 -25.31
N ILE A 6 24.25 24.27 -24.15
CA ILE A 6 23.06 23.42 -24.05
C ILE A 6 21.87 24.36 -23.87
N SER A 7 20.98 24.39 -24.85
CA SER A 7 19.68 25.09 -24.75
C SER A 7 18.57 24.06 -24.54
N PHE A 8 17.84 24.19 -23.44
CA PHE A 8 16.64 23.40 -23.17
C PHE A 8 15.42 24.10 -23.78
N ARG A 9 14.63 23.40 -24.61
CA ARG A 9 13.31 23.85 -25.05
C ARG A 9 12.23 22.99 -24.40
N TYR A 10 11.32 23.61 -23.66
CA TYR A 10 10.16 22.94 -23.08
C TYR A 10 8.97 22.96 -24.05
N GLY A 11 8.58 21.79 -24.55
CA GLY A 11 7.32 21.58 -25.25
C GLY A 11 6.36 20.78 -24.37
N ILE A 12 5.26 21.40 -23.93
CA ILE A 12 4.08 20.67 -23.44
C ILE A 12 3.17 20.54 -24.66
N VAL A 13 3.02 19.34 -25.21
CA VAL A 13 2.04 19.07 -26.26
C VAL A 13 0.81 18.48 -25.59
N ALA A 14 -0.27 19.25 -25.52
CA ALA A 14 -1.58 18.73 -25.21
C ALA A 14 -2.23 18.32 -26.55
N GLN A 15 -2.33 17.01 -26.82
CA GLN A 15 -3.21 16.55 -27.90
C GLN A 15 -4.65 16.55 -27.37
N GLY A 16 -5.46 17.46 -27.90
CA GLY A 16 -6.88 17.55 -27.57
C GLY A 16 -7.66 16.42 -28.22
N GLY A 17 -8.00 15.39 -27.44
CA GLY A 17 -9.05 14.44 -27.80
C GLY A 17 -10.40 15.01 -27.34
N THR A 18 -11.27 15.36 -28.28
CA THR A 18 -12.65 15.74 -27.98
C THR A 18 -13.47 14.50 -27.61
N GLY A 19 -13.43 14.13 -26.33
CA GLY A 19 -14.26 13.06 -25.78
C GLY A 19 -14.30 13.16 -24.26
N ARG A 20 -15.49 13.35 -23.69
CA ARG A 20 -15.70 13.26 -22.24
C ARG A 20 -15.29 11.84 -21.79
N THR A 21 -14.32 11.76 -20.87
CA THR A 21 -13.74 10.57 -20.20
C THR A 21 -12.43 9.97 -20.75
N ALA A 22 -11.53 10.74 -21.37
CA ALA A 22 -10.13 10.33 -21.51
C ALA A 22 -9.19 11.18 -20.62
N LEU A 23 -8.35 10.53 -19.80
CA LEU A 23 -7.22 11.16 -19.13
C LEU A 23 -6.20 11.65 -20.19
N PRO A 24 -5.59 12.84 -20.04
CA PRO A 24 -4.58 13.30 -20.97
C PRO A 24 -3.31 12.43 -20.88
N GLN A 25 -2.92 11.78 -21.98
CA GLN A 25 -1.57 11.22 -22.11
C GLN A 25 -0.56 12.37 -22.21
N ILE A 26 0.40 12.40 -21.29
CA ILE A 26 1.53 13.33 -21.30
C ILE A 26 2.72 12.58 -21.88
N THR A 27 3.13 12.96 -23.09
CA THR A 27 4.36 12.44 -23.72
C THR A 27 5.46 13.49 -23.57
N VAL A 28 6.59 13.13 -22.95
CA VAL A 28 7.81 13.95 -23.01
C VAL A 28 8.74 13.33 -24.04
N ILE A 29 9.02 14.09 -25.09
CA ILE A 29 10.05 13.79 -26.07
C ILE A 29 11.40 14.08 -25.40
N SER A 30 12.03 13.05 -24.84
CA SER A 30 13.48 13.05 -24.69
C SER A 30 14.07 12.76 -26.08
N SER A 31 15.17 13.41 -26.44
CA SER A 31 15.78 13.24 -27.75
C SER A 31 16.51 11.90 -27.87
N HIS A 32 15.81 10.77 -27.72
CA HIS A 32 16.21 9.45 -28.20
C HIS A 32 14.95 8.58 -28.43
N SER A 33 14.44 8.62 -29.67
CA SER A 33 13.98 7.46 -30.48
C SER A 33 12.51 6.96 -30.53
N TRP A 34 12.04 6.85 -31.80
CA TRP A 34 11.08 5.99 -32.54
C TRP A 34 9.59 5.80 -32.14
N TRP A 35 8.72 5.96 -33.15
CA TRP A 35 7.25 5.75 -33.12
C TRP A 35 6.86 4.41 -33.77
N LEU A 36 5.81 3.76 -33.25
CA LEU A 36 4.99 2.77 -33.97
C LEU A 36 3.55 2.83 -33.45
N THR A 37 2.61 3.11 -34.36
CA THR A 37 1.17 3.30 -34.12
C THR A 37 0.41 2.15 -34.78
N LEU A 38 -0.65 1.63 -34.17
CA LEU A 38 -1.68 0.82 -34.84
C LEU A 38 -3.06 1.01 -34.20
N ASP A 39 -4.06 1.10 -35.07
CA ASP A 39 -5.42 1.62 -34.86
C ASP A 39 -6.51 0.51 -34.77
N THR A 40 -7.58 0.83 -34.01
CA THR A 40 -9.03 0.55 -34.22
C THR A 40 -9.68 -0.86 -34.19
N LEU A 41 -10.62 -1.01 -33.20
CA LEU A 41 -12.06 -1.43 -33.24
C LEU A 41 -12.47 -2.89 -33.61
N PRO A 42 -13.75 -3.36 -33.37
CA PRO A 42 -14.89 -2.79 -32.60
C PRO A 42 -15.63 -3.78 -31.64
N ARG A 43 -16.61 -3.24 -30.88
CA ARG A 43 -17.69 -3.91 -30.12
C ARG A 43 -18.79 -4.48 -31.03
N SER A 44 -19.46 -5.56 -30.60
CA SER A 44 -20.90 -5.81 -30.87
C SER A 44 -21.56 -6.86 -29.94
N THR A 45 -22.48 -6.39 -29.10
CA THR A 45 -23.84 -6.87 -28.70
C THR A 45 -24.23 -8.33 -28.31
N PRO A 46 -25.30 -8.48 -27.48
CA PRO A 46 -25.63 -9.68 -26.68
C PRO A 46 -26.79 -10.53 -27.25
N ILE A 47 -26.96 -11.77 -26.76
CA ILE A 47 -28.19 -12.57 -26.97
C ILE A 47 -28.55 -13.36 -25.69
N THR A 48 -29.83 -13.28 -25.32
CA THR A 48 -30.59 -13.96 -24.27
C THR A 48 -31.16 -15.32 -24.72
N HIS A 49 -31.26 -16.29 -23.80
CA HIS A 49 -32.47 -17.09 -23.43
C HIS A 49 -32.14 -18.48 -22.83
N SER A 50 -32.73 -18.77 -21.66
CA SER A 50 -32.97 -20.09 -21.01
C SER A 50 -34.17 -20.82 -21.68
N PRO A 51 -34.80 -21.92 -21.16
CA PRO A 51 -34.47 -22.90 -20.10
C PRO A 51 -34.85 -24.39 -20.44
N SER A 52 -34.80 -25.28 -19.43
CA SER A 52 -35.62 -26.51 -19.15
C SER A 52 -34.83 -27.81 -18.97
N THR A 53 -34.75 -28.41 -17.77
CA THR A 53 -35.68 -29.28 -17.00
C THR A 53 -35.73 -30.73 -17.48
N GLN A 54 -35.28 -31.70 -16.65
CA GLN A 54 -36.08 -32.89 -16.31
C GLN A 54 -35.51 -33.70 -15.12
N GLN A 55 -36.44 -34.14 -14.28
CA GLN A 55 -36.31 -34.98 -13.09
C GLN A 55 -36.05 -36.45 -13.47
N GLN A 56 -35.46 -37.22 -12.56
CA GLN A 56 -36.01 -38.55 -12.22
C GLN A 56 -35.61 -39.00 -10.81
N SER A 57 -36.62 -39.56 -10.13
CA SER A 57 -36.64 -40.08 -8.77
C SER A 57 -36.52 -41.61 -8.73
N SER A 58 -35.93 -42.17 -7.68
CA SER A 58 -36.31 -43.51 -7.18
C SER A 58 -35.99 -43.66 -5.68
N THR A 59 -36.87 -44.35 -4.96
CA THR A 59 -37.00 -44.48 -3.50
C THR A 59 -36.68 -45.89 -2.96
N LEU A 60 -35.98 -45.92 -1.79
CA LEU A 60 -36.06 -46.81 -0.59
C LEU A 60 -35.56 -48.28 -0.66
N PRO A 61 -35.12 -48.95 0.46
CA PRO A 61 -35.47 -48.75 1.90
C PRO A 61 -34.31 -48.85 2.95
N ASP A 62 -34.73 -48.89 4.24
CA ASP A 62 -34.10 -48.49 5.53
C ASP A 62 -33.01 -49.37 6.21
N MET A 63 -32.07 -48.66 6.89
CA MET A 63 -31.48 -48.79 8.26
C MET A 63 -30.71 -50.07 8.70
N PRO A 64 -29.58 -49.93 9.47
CA PRO A 64 -29.64 -49.48 10.86
C PRO A 64 -28.68 -48.32 11.24
N SER A 65 -29.18 -47.54 12.19
CA SER A 65 -28.59 -46.41 12.89
C SER A 65 -27.21 -46.70 13.51
N PHE A 66 -26.22 -45.90 13.15
CA PHE A 66 -25.06 -45.60 14.00
C PHE A 66 -24.85 -44.08 14.05
N GLU A 67 -24.43 -43.64 15.23
CA GLU A 67 -24.52 -42.28 15.73
C GLU A 67 -23.78 -41.22 14.89
N LYS A 68 -24.41 -40.05 14.83
CA LYS A 68 -23.94 -38.82 14.19
C LYS A 68 -22.52 -38.44 14.65
N ALA A 69 -21.51 -38.73 13.83
CA ALA A 69 -20.40 -37.81 13.66
C ALA A 69 -20.91 -36.65 12.81
N SER A 70 -20.84 -35.43 13.34
CA SER A 70 -21.40 -34.22 12.76
C SER A 70 -20.89 -33.98 11.34
N ASN A 71 -21.78 -34.17 10.36
CA ASN A 71 -21.73 -33.44 9.09
C ASN A 71 -21.87 -31.95 9.41
N ILE A 72 -20.76 -31.22 9.48
CA ILE A 72 -20.82 -29.76 9.42
C ILE A 72 -21.05 -29.41 7.95
N ALA A 73 -22.33 -29.24 7.59
CA ALA A 73 -22.70 -28.48 6.42
C ALA A 73 -22.23 -27.04 6.63
N ILE A 74 -21.20 -26.61 5.90
CA ILE A 74 -20.83 -25.19 5.80
C ILE A 74 -21.84 -24.55 4.83
N SER A 75 -23.01 -24.20 5.35
CA SER A 75 -24.00 -23.39 4.64
C SER A 75 -24.08 -22.01 5.27
N GLY A 76 -23.79 -20.97 4.46
CA GLY A 76 -24.20 -19.60 4.74
C GLY A 76 -23.33 -18.86 5.75
N GLY A 77 -22.73 -17.76 5.30
CA GLY A 77 -21.87 -16.87 6.09
C GLY A 77 -22.39 -16.55 7.48
N ASN A 78 -21.75 -17.15 8.49
CA ASN A 78 -21.40 -16.62 9.80
C ASN A 78 -20.88 -17.81 10.61
N PHE A 79 -19.56 -17.90 10.77
CA PHE A 79 -18.97 -18.87 11.67
C PHE A 79 -18.99 -18.30 13.08
N SER A 80 -20.07 -18.55 13.81
CA SER A 80 -20.04 -18.47 15.26
C SER A 80 -19.20 -19.64 15.79
N GLU A 81 -18.12 -19.29 16.50
CA GLU A 81 -17.26 -20.16 17.31
C GLU A 81 -16.38 -21.16 16.52
N ILE A 82 -15.09 -20.86 16.45
CA ILE A 82 -14.06 -21.83 16.09
C ILE A 82 -13.87 -22.77 17.29
N HIS A 83 -14.73 -23.77 17.42
CA HIS A 83 -14.47 -24.91 18.31
C HIS A 83 -13.66 -25.95 17.55
N GLY A 84 -12.37 -26.01 17.83
CA GLY A 84 -11.49 -27.07 17.35
C GLY A 84 -10.27 -27.15 18.25
N SER A 85 -10.20 -28.19 19.07
CA SER A 85 -9.02 -28.51 19.85
C SER A 85 -7.85 -28.79 18.90
N VAL A 86 -6.72 -28.11 19.10
CA VAL A 86 -5.44 -28.52 18.54
C VAL A 86 -4.93 -29.65 19.40
N TYR A 87 -4.66 -30.79 18.79
CA TYR A 87 -4.09 -31.93 19.49
C TYR A 87 -2.61 -31.99 19.17
N LEU A 88 -1.79 -31.60 20.15
CA LEU A 88 -0.36 -31.90 20.17
C LEU A 88 -0.18 -33.35 20.63
N GLY A 89 -0.56 -34.29 19.76
CA GLY A 89 -0.56 -35.73 20.03
C GLY A 89 -1.95 -36.30 20.29
N HIS A 90 -2.69 -36.61 19.22
CA HIS A 90 -3.81 -37.54 19.31
C HIS A 90 -3.30 -38.96 19.63
N PRO A 91 -4.13 -39.83 20.23
CA PRO A 91 -3.86 -41.25 20.25
C PRO A 91 -3.55 -41.76 18.83
N VAL A 92 -2.46 -42.53 18.67
CA VAL A 92 -1.96 -43.02 17.37
C VAL A 92 -3.06 -43.70 16.52
N ALA A 93 -4.02 -44.36 17.16
CA ALA A 93 -5.15 -45.00 16.49
C ALA A 93 -6.11 -44.02 15.80
N GLU A 94 -6.29 -42.81 16.34
CA GLU A 94 -7.11 -41.76 15.73
C GLU A 94 -6.35 -41.05 14.62
N LEU A 95 -5.05 -40.76 14.84
CA LEU A 95 -4.16 -40.23 13.81
C LEU A 95 -4.10 -41.14 12.59
N ARG A 96 -4.06 -42.45 12.80
CA ARG A 96 -4.10 -43.45 11.72
C ARG A 96 -5.34 -43.32 10.85
N LYS A 97 -6.52 -43.14 11.44
CA LYS A 97 -7.77 -42.95 10.68
C LYS A 97 -7.74 -41.67 9.84
N ILE A 98 -7.16 -40.59 10.38
CA ILE A 98 -7.00 -39.32 9.66
C ILE A 98 -5.98 -39.49 8.51
N ALA A 99 -4.85 -40.14 8.76
CA ALA A 99 -3.82 -40.42 7.76
C ALA A 99 -4.35 -41.32 6.64
N GLU A 100 -5.10 -42.38 6.97
CA GLU A 100 -5.71 -43.30 6.00
C GLU A 100 -6.74 -42.60 5.11
N LYS A 101 -7.51 -41.65 5.65
CA LYS A 101 -8.46 -40.83 4.88
C LYS A 101 -7.77 -40.04 3.75
N ASP A 102 -6.56 -39.57 3.99
CA ASP A 102 -5.77 -38.77 3.04
C ASP A 102 -4.67 -39.59 2.34
N SER A 103 -4.71 -40.93 2.46
CA SER A 103 -3.67 -41.87 1.95
C SER A 103 -3.33 -41.72 0.47
N VAL A 104 -4.30 -41.29 -0.33
CA VAL A 104 -4.13 -41.03 -1.77
C VAL A 104 -3.15 -39.87 -2.04
N PHE A 105 -3.06 -38.90 -1.11
CA PHE A 105 -2.25 -37.70 -1.28
C PHE A 105 -1.02 -37.66 -0.36
N ASN A 106 -1.08 -38.31 0.80
CA ASN A 106 -0.02 -38.30 1.79
C ASN A 106 0.91 -39.54 1.74
N GLU A 107 0.67 -40.48 0.83
CA GLU A 107 1.45 -41.72 0.69
C GLU A 107 1.68 -42.47 2.01
N TYR A 108 0.69 -42.47 2.91
CA TYR A 108 0.81 -43.12 4.23
C TYR A 108 1.21 -44.59 4.11
N SER A 109 2.29 -44.96 4.80
CA SER A 109 2.89 -46.30 4.88
C SER A 109 2.49 -46.96 6.20
N PRO A 110 1.52 -47.90 6.23
CA PRO A 110 1.10 -48.56 7.48
C PRO A 110 2.21 -49.40 8.12
N THR A 111 3.15 -49.87 7.31
CA THR A 111 4.30 -50.68 7.72
C THR A 111 5.36 -49.85 8.43
N GLU A 112 5.63 -48.64 7.93
CA GLU A 112 6.64 -47.74 8.50
C GLU A 112 6.02 -46.77 9.51
N GLY A 113 4.69 -46.60 9.49
CA GLY A 113 3.97 -45.66 10.33
C GLY A 113 4.28 -44.21 9.96
N THR A 114 4.59 -43.94 8.70
CA THR A 114 5.02 -42.63 8.19
C THR A 114 4.08 -42.12 7.10
N LEU A 115 4.04 -40.80 6.93
CA LEU A 115 3.31 -40.14 5.84
C LEU A 115 4.09 -38.93 5.32
N LYS A 116 3.67 -38.43 4.16
CA LYS A 116 4.24 -37.25 3.48
C LYS A 116 3.24 -36.11 3.52
N LEU A 117 3.68 -34.94 3.96
CA LEU A 117 2.84 -33.74 4.03
C LEU A 117 3.38 -32.65 3.12
N PRO A 118 2.52 -31.92 2.40
CA PRO A 118 2.93 -30.78 1.60
C PRO A 118 3.63 -29.73 2.46
N THR A 119 4.78 -29.28 1.97
CA THR A 119 5.51 -28.13 2.50
C THR A 119 5.49 -27.03 1.47
N PHE A 120 5.10 -25.83 1.89
CA PHE A 120 5.03 -24.65 1.03
C PHE A 120 6.15 -23.70 1.39
N THR A 121 7.33 -23.89 0.81
CA THR A 121 8.49 -23.03 1.09
C THR A 121 8.32 -21.63 0.51
N LYS A 122 9.15 -20.71 0.99
CA LYS A 122 9.20 -19.33 0.49
C LYS A 122 9.44 -19.30 -1.02
N ASP A 123 10.45 -20.01 -1.49
CA ASP A 123 10.85 -20.01 -2.89
C ASP A 123 9.76 -20.60 -3.78
N LEU A 124 9.08 -21.66 -3.34
CA LEU A 124 7.91 -22.21 -4.02
C LEU A 124 6.82 -21.13 -4.18
N LEU A 125 6.45 -20.45 -3.10
CA LEU A 125 5.36 -19.47 -3.10
C LEU A 125 5.67 -18.18 -3.87
N LEU A 126 6.95 -17.81 -3.96
CA LEU A 126 7.41 -16.69 -4.79
C LEU A 126 7.37 -17.02 -6.29
N ASN A 127 7.60 -18.28 -6.67
CA ASN A 127 7.74 -18.70 -8.07
C ASN A 127 6.44 -19.22 -8.72
N ILE A 128 5.36 -19.39 -7.95
CA ILE A 128 4.07 -19.82 -8.53
C ILE A 128 3.50 -18.73 -9.44
N THR A 129 3.35 -19.06 -10.71
CA THR A 129 2.85 -18.17 -11.76
C THR A 129 1.40 -18.48 -12.16
N ASN A 130 0.98 -19.74 -12.08
CA ASN A 130 -0.35 -20.18 -12.48
C ASN A 130 -1.11 -20.80 -11.31
N VAL A 131 -2.31 -20.31 -11.01
CA VAL A 131 -3.21 -20.92 -10.00
C VAL A 131 -4.38 -21.59 -10.70
N VAL A 132 -4.76 -22.78 -10.23
CA VAL A 132 -5.91 -23.54 -10.75
C VAL A 132 -7.20 -22.89 -10.23
N THR A 133 -7.80 -22.04 -11.06
CA THR A 133 -8.98 -21.25 -10.69
C THR A 133 -10.28 -22.05 -10.81
N ASP A 134 -10.50 -22.82 -11.88
CA ASP A 134 -11.64 -23.74 -12.04
C ASP A 134 -11.36 -24.82 -13.12
N SER A 135 -11.70 -26.09 -12.84
CA SER A 135 -12.07 -27.18 -13.79
C SER A 135 -11.70 -28.60 -13.32
N ALA A 136 -10.73 -28.75 -12.41
CA ALA A 136 -10.36 -30.09 -11.95
C ALA A 136 -11.26 -30.52 -10.76
N SER A 137 -11.75 -31.76 -10.77
CA SER A 137 -12.55 -32.35 -9.68
C SER A 137 -11.80 -32.22 -8.36
N ARG A 138 -12.19 -31.24 -7.55
CA ARG A 138 -11.62 -31.02 -6.20
C ARG A 138 -11.60 -32.37 -5.47
N PRO A 139 -10.51 -32.71 -4.76
CA PRO A 139 -10.55 -33.82 -3.82
C PRO A 139 -11.77 -33.66 -2.91
N THR A 140 -12.68 -34.65 -2.91
CA THR A 140 -13.89 -34.64 -2.07
C THR A 140 -13.56 -34.82 -0.58
N SER A 141 -12.33 -35.22 -0.29
CA SER A 141 -11.73 -35.39 1.02
C SER A 141 -10.28 -34.92 0.99
N GLY A 142 -9.82 -34.29 2.06
CA GLY A 142 -8.43 -33.88 2.20
C GLY A 142 -8.23 -32.85 3.30
N SER A 143 -7.12 -32.96 4.02
CA SER A 143 -6.63 -31.91 4.89
C SER A 143 -6.40 -30.60 4.13
N CYS A 144 -6.49 -29.45 4.82
CA CYS A 144 -6.43 -28.12 4.20
C CYS A 144 -5.13 -27.87 3.41
N CYS A 145 -4.03 -28.50 3.80
CA CYS A 145 -2.77 -28.45 3.08
C CYS A 145 -2.86 -29.05 1.66
N PHE A 146 -3.58 -30.16 1.47
CA PHE A 146 -3.78 -30.74 0.15
C PHE A 146 -4.74 -29.93 -0.73
N ASP A 147 -5.76 -29.30 -0.13
CA ASP A 147 -6.64 -28.39 -0.86
C ASP A 147 -5.88 -27.15 -1.36
N LEU A 148 -4.94 -26.61 -0.55
CA LEU A 148 -4.05 -25.55 -1.01
C LEU A 148 -3.09 -26.04 -2.10
N ALA A 149 -2.48 -27.22 -1.94
CA ALA A 149 -1.59 -27.80 -2.95
C ALA A 149 -2.29 -27.97 -4.31
N TRP A 150 -3.53 -28.47 -4.29
CA TRP A 150 -4.36 -28.58 -5.48
C TRP A 150 -4.63 -27.24 -6.15
N ARG A 151 -4.93 -26.20 -5.36
CA ARG A 151 -5.19 -24.84 -5.86
C ARG A 151 -3.97 -24.23 -6.51
N LEU A 152 -2.82 -24.41 -5.87
CA LEU A 152 -1.53 -23.98 -6.39
C LEU A 152 -1.03 -24.86 -7.53
N GLY A 153 -1.77 -25.89 -7.96
CA GLY A 153 -1.41 -26.73 -9.10
C GLY A 153 -0.22 -27.66 -8.82
N LEU A 154 0.01 -28.02 -7.55
CA LEU A 154 1.17 -28.79 -7.10
C LEU A 154 0.92 -30.30 -7.07
N LEU A 155 -0.33 -30.77 -7.14
CA LEU A 155 -0.57 -32.22 -7.13
C LEU A 155 -0.13 -32.87 -8.46
N PRO A 156 0.19 -34.18 -8.47
CA PRO A 156 0.65 -34.87 -9.67
C PRO A 156 -0.26 -34.65 -10.88
N GLY A 157 0.33 -34.33 -12.03
CA GLY A 157 -0.40 -34.04 -13.27
C GLY A 157 -0.93 -32.60 -13.39
N GLN A 158 -0.71 -31.75 -12.38
CA GLN A 158 -1.05 -30.33 -12.45
C GLN A 158 0.11 -29.47 -12.96
N PRO A 159 -0.15 -28.22 -13.42
CA PRO A 159 0.85 -27.38 -14.08
C PRO A 159 2.12 -27.09 -13.28
N ASN A 160 2.02 -27.03 -11.96
CA ASN A 160 3.14 -26.72 -11.06
C ASN A 160 3.62 -27.95 -10.28
N SER A 161 3.25 -29.16 -10.70
CA SER A 161 3.63 -30.41 -10.01
C SER A 161 5.15 -30.63 -9.89
N GLY A 162 5.95 -29.98 -10.74
CA GLY A 162 7.41 -30.00 -10.66
C GLY A 162 8.00 -29.17 -9.51
N PHE A 163 7.21 -28.30 -8.87
CA PHE A 163 7.63 -27.49 -7.73
C PHE A 163 7.25 -28.11 -6.38
N THR A 164 6.60 -29.27 -6.37
CA THR A 164 5.98 -29.80 -5.16
C THR A 164 7.02 -30.32 -4.19
N GLU A 165 6.95 -29.81 -2.96
CA GLU A 165 7.82 -30.19 -1.87
C GLU A 165 6.99 -30.89 -0.79
N TYR A 166 7.53 -31.99 -0.28
CA TYR A 166 6.93 -32.77 0.79
C TYR A 166 7.94 -32.91 1.93
N GLU A 167 7.44 -32.89 3.17
CA GLU A 167 8.22 -33.35 4.31
C GLU A 167 8.33 -34.88 4.21
N PRO A 168 9.54 -35.45 4.06
CA PRO A 168 9.68 -36.88 3.84
C PRO A 168 9.46 -37.65 5.14
N ASP A 169 8.74 -38.76 5.03
CA ASP A 169 8.65 -39.83 6.03
C ASP A 169 8.33 -39.37 7.47
N THR A 170 7.39 -38.42 7.63
CA THR A 170 6.98 -37.91 8.94
C THR A 170 6.33 -39.05 9.75
N PRO A 171 6.88 -39.40 10.94
CA PRO A 171 6.27 -40.41 11.80
C PRO A 171 4.88 -39.98 12.23
N ILE A 172 3.90 -40.89 12.18
CA ILE A 172 2.51 -40.58 12.48
C ILE A 172 2.33 -39.98 13.89
N ALA A 173 3.16 -40.38 14.85
CA ALA A 173 3.14 -39.86 16.21
C ALA A 173 3.56 -38.39 16.32
N GLU A 174 4.27 -37.86 15.32
CA GLU A 174 4.78 -36.49 15.27
C GLU A 174 3.90 -35.57 14.42
N VAL A 175 2.89 -36.12 13.75
CA VAL A 175 1.97 -35.37 12.90
C VAL A 175 1.10 -34.46 13.74
N VAL A 176 1.22 -33.17 13.48
CA VAL A 176 0.32 -32.17 14.07
C VAL A 176 -1.02 -32.23 13.36
N THR A 177 -2.09 -32.26 14.15
CA THR A 177 -3.46 -32.30 13.64
C THR A 177 -4.32 -31.20 14.23
N ARG A 178 -5.27 -30.74 13.44
CA ARG A 178 -6.35 -29.88 13.91
C ARG A 178 -7.68 -30.52 13.54
N SER A 179 -8.48 -30.84 14.56
CA SER A 179 -9.72 -31.59 14.37
C SER A 179 -9.44 -32.87 13.54
N THR A 180 -10.04 -33.01 12.36
CA THR A 180 -9.93 -34.22 11.51
C THR A 180 -8.95 -34.05 10.34
N CYS A 181 -8.02 -33.10 10.43
CA CYS A 181 -7.06 -32.76 9.38
C CYS A 181 -5.61 -32.85 9.89
N CYS A 182 -4.73 -33.41 9.04
CA CYS A 182 -3.28 -33.31 9.19
C CYS A 182 -2.80 -31.91 8.79
N CYS A 183 -1.92 -31.33 9.58
CA CYS A 183 -1.34 -30.02 9.28
C CYS A 183 -0.09 -30.17 8.41
N GLY A 184 -0.01 -29.44 7.30
CA GLY A 184 1.23 -29.25 6.56
C GLY A 184 2.07 -28.10 7.13
N ARG A 185 3.15 -27.74 6.43
CA ARG A 185 4.03 -26.60 6.76
C ARG A 185 3.95 -25.54 5.67
N ILE A 186 3.89 -24.28 6.06
CA ILE A 186 3.93 -23.15 5.13
C ILE A 186 4.90 -22.08 5.61
N SER A 187 5.71 -21.55 4.71
CA SER A 187 6.51 -20.34 4.93
C SER A 187 5.56 -19.16 5.11
N ARG A 188 5.68 -18.47 6.24
CA ARG A 188 4.95 -17.26 6.57
C ARG A 188 5.25 -16.17 5.58
N HIS A 189 6.53 -15.94 5.26
CA HIS A 189 6.93 -14.89 4.33
C HIS A 189 6.44 -15.20 2.91
N GLY A 190 6.52 -16.47 2.49
CA GLY A 190 5.91 -16.93 1.24
C GLY A 190 4.39 -16.78 1.24
N PHE A 191 3.72 -17.10 2.36
CA PHE A 191 2.28 -16.93 2.53
C PHE A 191 1.88 -15.46 2.46
N VAL A 192 2.61 -14.56 3.11
CA VAL A 192 2.41 -13.11 3.04
C VAL A 192 2.50 -12.64 1.60
N HIS A 193 3.52 -13.05 0.85
CA HIS A 193 3.63 -12.71 -0.58
C HIS A 193 2.43 -13.23 -1.38
N LEU A 194 2.06 -14.50 -1.17
CA LEU A 194 0.91 -15.12 -1.83
C LEU A 194 -0.36 -14.31 -1.60
N VAL A 195 -0.74 -14.06 -0.34
CA VAL A 195 -1.97 -13.32 -0.04
C VAL A 195 -1.91 -11.87 -0.51
N SER A 196 -0.73 -11.24 -0.48
CA SER A 196 -0.50 -9.86 -0.95
C SER A 196 -0.81 -9.71 -2.44
N ARG A 197 -0.46 -10.71 -3.26
CA ARG A 197 -0.77 -10.72 -4.71
C ARG A 197 -2.27 -10.77 -4.98
N PHE A 198 -3.03 -11.46 -4.12
CA PHE A 198 -4.48 -11.63 -4.23
C PHE A 198 -5.29 -10.66 -3.34
N PHE A 199 -4.64 -9.64 -2.78
CA PHE A 199 -5.15 -8.84 -1.65
C PHE A 199 -6.14 -7.72 -1.99
N GLN A 200 -6.62 -7.55 -3.24
CA GLN A 200 -7.38 -6.33 -3.56
C GLN A 200 -8.66 -6.14 -2.73
N HIS A 201 -9.25 -7.20 -2.17
CA HIS A 201 -10.45 -7.15 -1.32
C HIS A 201 -10.39 -8.04 -0.07
N ALA A 202 -9.19 -8.28 0.48
CA ALA A 202 -9.08 -9.04 1.71
C ALA A 202 -9.82 -8.31 2.85
N SER A 203 -10.99 -8.82 3.24
CA SER A 203 -11.69 -8.38 4.44
C SER A 203 -11.03 -9.04 5.64
N MET A 204 -10.14 -8.32 6.33
CA MET A 204 -9.58 -8.77 7.59
C MET A 204 -10.54 -8.43 8.72
N GLN A 205 -10.97 -9.46 9.46
CA GLN A 205 -11.79 -9.32 10.64
C GLN A 205 -11.09 -10.03 11.79
N GLU A 206 -10.96 -9.32 12.92
CA GLU A 206 -10.72 -9.93 14.22
C GLU A 206 -12.05 -10.52 14.70
N SER A 207 -12.05 -11.81 15.06
CA SER A 207 -13.23 -12.43 15.68
C SER A 207 -13.23 -12.11 17.18
N ALA A 208 -14.35 -11.58 17.69
CA ALA A 208 -14.50 -11.31 19.11
C ALA A 208 -14.69 -12.63 19.89
N GLY A 209 -13.77 -12.93 20.81
CA GLY A 209 -13.81 -14.13 21.65
C GLY A 209 -12.77 -15.17 21.24
N SER A 210 -11.91 -15.55 22.20
CA SER A 210 -10.80 -16.53 22.10
C SER A 210 -9.77 -16.28 20.99
N GLY A 211 -8.74 -15.49 21.30
CA GLY A 211 -7.55 -15.31 20.46
C GLY A 211 -7.77 -14.41 19.24
N ALA A 212 -6.73 -13.72 18.81
CA ALA A 212 -6.77 -12.92 17.59
C ALA A 212 -6.84 -13.85 16.36
N ILE A 213 -8.04 -14.03 15.81
CA ILE A 213 -8.24 -14.75 14.55
C ILE A 213 -8.30 -13.73 13.42
N ILE A 214 -7.41 -13.86 12.43
CA ILE A 214 -7.37 -13.02 11.22
C ILE A 214 -7.91 -13.83 10.04
N THR A 215 -9.05 -13.40 9.47
CA THR A 215 -9.58 -14.02 8.24
C THR A 215 -9.15 -13.23 7.00
N ILE A 216 -8.70 -13.91 5.95
CA ILE A 216 -8.24 -13.29 4.69
C ILE A 216 -8.96 -13.99 3.54
N ASN A 217 -9.83 -13.26 2.84
CA ASN A 217 -10.52 -13.77 1.65
C ASN A 217 -9.73 -13.39 0.40
N THR A 218 -9.34 -14.39 -0.39
CA THR A 218 -8.63 -14.22 -1.66
C THR A 218 -9.41 -14.88 -2.81
N THR A 219 -8.96 -14.68 -4.04
CA THR A 219 -9.54 -15.34 -5.22
C THR A 219 -9.26 -16.85 -5.26
N ILE A 220 -8.26 -17.31 -4.51
CA ILE A 220 -7.85 -18.73 -4.47
C ILE A 220 -8.51 -19.49 -3.32
N GLY A 221 -8.98 -18.78 -2.30
CA GLY A 221 -9.67 -19.32 -1.13
C GLY A 221 -9.63 -18.38 0.06
N ARG A 222 -10.19 -18.82 1.18
CA ARG A 222 -10.17 -18.12 2.47
C ARG A 222 -9.08 -18.71 3.34
N PHE A 223 -8.26 -17.84 3.91
CA PHE A 223 -7.31 -18.18 4.96
C PHE A 223 -7.82 -17.69 6.31
N LYS A 224 -7.62 -18.46 7.37
CA LYS A 224 -7.83 -18.01 8.75
C LYS A 224 -6.53 -18.24 9.53
N CYS A 225 -5.91 -17.18 10.00
CA CYS A 225 -4.71 -17.23 10.82
C CYS A 225 -5.12 -17.08 12.28
N TYR A 226 -4.56 -17.88 13.17
CA TYR A 226 -4.82 -17.81 14.60
C TYR A 226 -3.66 -18.45 15.37
N GLU A 227 -3.55 -18.14 16.65
CA GLU A 227 -2.51 -18.61 17.53
C GLU A 227 -3.09 -19.53 18.61
N ILE A 228 -2.43 -20.67 18.83
CA ILE A 228 -2.79 -21.67 19.86
C ILE A 228 -1.50 -22.18 20.49
N ASP A 229 -1.40 -22.10 21.81
CA ASP A 229 -0.23 -22.56 22.59
C ASP A 229 1.11 -22.04 22.03
N ASP A 230 1.19 -20.73 21.79
CA ASP A 230 2.34 -20.00 21.21
C ASP A 230 2.75 -20.47 19.79
N ARG A 231 1.86 -21.17 19.08
CA ARG A 231 2.07 -21.63 17.70
C ARG A 231 1.07 -20.97 16.77
N THR A 232 1.59 -20.50 15.64
CA THR A 232 0.77 -19.92 14.58
C THR A 232 0.25 -21.01 13.65
N PHE A 233 -1.05 -20.98 13.40
CA PHE A 233 -1.73 -21.86 12.46
C PHE A 233 -2.46 -21.05 11.41
N VAL A 234 -2.46 -21.58 10.19
CA VAL A 234 -3.26 -21.09 9.07
C VAL A 234 -4.21 -22.20 8.67
N HIS A 235 -5.48 -21.87 8.54
CA HIS A 235 -6.49 -22.75 7.97
C HIS A 235 -6.87 -22.25 6.58
N PHE A 236 -6.97 -23.16 5.61
CA PHE A 236 -7.36 -22.83 4.24
C PHE A 236 -8.68 -23.48 3.87
N ASP A 237 -9.60 -22.67 3.34
CA ASP A 237 -10.88 -23.09 2.78
C ASP A 237 -10.99 -22.64 1.32
N GLY A 238 -10.80 -23.58 0.38
CA GLY A 238 -10.96 -23.31 -1.06
C GLY A 238 -12.41 -23.13 -1.53
N SER A 239 -13.41 -23.37 -0.68
CA SER A 239 -14.83 -23.21 -1.03
C SER A 239 -15.30 -21.76 -0.92
N THR A 240 -14.75 -21.00 0.03
CA THR A 240 -15.08 -19.57 0.18
C THR A 240 -14.05 -18.70 -0.52
N ARG A 241 -14.47 -17.86 -1.47
CA ARG A 241 -13.58 -17.01 -2.27
C ARG A 241 -14.12 -15.58 -2.36
N SER A 242 -13.21 -14.63 -2.55
CA SER A 242 -13.60 -13.31 -3.06
C SER A 242 -13.88 -13.37 -4.56
N SER A 243 -14.63 -12.39 -5.07
CA SER A 243 -14.85 -12.24 -6.51
C SER A 243 -13.53 -12.20 -7.27
N PRO A 244 -13.45 -12.76 -8.50
CA PRO A 244 -12.26 -12.69 -9.33
C PRO A 244 -11.75 -11.26 -9.45
N ILE A 245 -10.45 -11.07 -9.24
CA ILE A 245 -9.78 -9.79 -9.36
C ILE A 245 -9.25 -9.68 -10.79
N ASN A 246 -9.57 -8.58 -11.48
CA ASN A 246 -9.12 -8.34 -12.85
C ASN A 246 -7.66 -7.86 -12.95
N GLU A 247 -7.03 -7.46 -11.84
CA GLU A 247 -5.64 -6.98 -11.80
C GLU A 247 -4.87 -7.60 -10.62
N LEU A 248 -4.08 -8.64 -10.89
CA LEU A 248 -3.06 -9.08 -9.93
C LEU A 248 -2.02 -7.96 -9.79
N VAL A 249 -1.51 -7.75 -8.57
CA VAL A 249 -0.34 -6.87 -8.40
C VAL A 249 0.90 -7.73 -8.59
N ASP A 250 1.35 -7.84 -9.84
CA ASP A 250 2.35 -8.82 -10.25
C ASP A 250 3.76 -8.56 -9.69
N ASN A 251 4.05 -7.32 -9.29
CA ASN A 251 5.37 -6.91 -8.78
C ASN A 251 5.29 -6.53 -7.30
N GLN A 252 5.05 -7.51 -6.41
CA GLN A 252 5.10 -7.32 -4.95
C GLN A 252 6.47 -7.75 -4.41
N ASP A 253 7.32 -6.79 -4.06
CA ASP A 253 8.58 -7.06 -3.36
C ASP A 253 8.29 -7.42 -1.89
N LEU A 254 8.61 -8.66 -1.52
CA LEU A 254 8.38 -9.15 -0.17
C LEU A 254 9.22 -8.43 0.88
N ASP A 255 10.47 -8.05 0.57
CA ASP A 255 11.31 -7.30 1.52
C ASP A 255 10.67 -5.95 1.84
N HIS A 256 10.08 -5.29 0.84
CA HIS A 256 9.36 -4.04 1.03
C HIS A 256 8.11 -4.21 1.92
N ILE A 257 7.35 -5.31 1.75
CA ILE A 257 6.21 -5.63 2.62
C ILE A 257 6.69 -5.79 4.07
N LEU A 258 7.71 -6.62 4.30
CA LEU A 258 8.24 -6.91 5.63
C LEU A 258 8.79 -5.66 6.31
N ARG A 259 9.57 -4.84 5.60
CA ARG A 259 10.11 -3.57 6.10
C ARG A 259 9.01 -2.58 6.46
N SER A 260 7.99 -2.45 5.60
CA SER A 260 6.86 -1.56 5.88
C SER A 260 6.07 -1.99 7.12
N ALA A 261 5.84 -3.30 7.30
CA ALA A 261 5.19 -3.84 8.49
C ALA A 261 5.99 -3.57 9.77
N ARG A 262 7.33 -3.52 9.67
CA ARG A 262 8.25 -3.13 10.75
C ARG A 262 8.34 -1.61 10.97
N GLY A 263 7.49 -0.82 10.31
CA GLY A 263 7.48 0.65 10.44
C GLY A 263 8.67 1.34 9.78
N GLN A 264 9.30 0.69 8.79
CA GLN A 264 10.34 1.32 7.97
C GLN A 264 9.73 1.96 6.73
N TYR A 265 10.35 3.05 6.29
CA TYR A 265 9.96 3.80 5.11
C TYR A 265 11.17 4.06 4.21
N LEU A 266 10.96 3.97 2.90
CA LEU A 266 11.95 4.36 1.91
C LEU A 266 11.97 5.88 1.81
N MET A 267 13.06 6.51 2.23
CA MET A 267 13.16 7.96 2.34
C MET A 267 14.43 8.48 1.67
N MET A 268 14.35 9.69 1.15
CA MET A 268 15.50 10.47 0.68
C MET A 268 15.50 11.82 1.39
N ASP A 269 16.62 12.22 1.95
CA ASP A 269 16.77 13.53 2.58
C ASP A 269 16.55 14.64 1.53
N SER A 270 15.62 15.56 1.83
CA SER A 270 15.17 16.57 0.88
C SER A 270 16.20 17.67 0.59
N VAL A 271 17.21 17.81 1.44
CA VAL A 271 18.24 18.85 1.33
C VAL A 271 19.44 18.33 0.54
N THR A 272 19.83 17.09 0.81
CA THR A 272 21.04 16.48 0.25
C THR A 272 20.77 15.71 -1.04
N PHE A 273 19.52 15.29 -1.31
CA PHE A 273 19.15 14.46 -2.46
C PHE A 273 20.09 13.26 -2.66
N LYS A 274 20.50 12.63 -1.55
CA LYS A 274 21.29 11.40 -1.54
C LYS A 274 20.48 10.22 -2.10
N HIS A 275 21.04 9.01 -2.04
CA HIS A 275 20.29 7.81 -2.42
C HIS A 275 19.12 7.56 -1.45
N MET A 276 18.08 6.88 -1.94
CA MET A 276 16.98 6.43 -1.08
C MET A 276 17.49 5.36 -0.11
N GLU A 277 17.11 5.48 1.14
CA GLU A 277 17.48 4.56 2.21
C GLU A 277 16.23 4.17 3.02
N TRP A 278 16.23 2.95 3.54
CA TRP A 278 15.20 2.51 4.48
C TRP A 278 15.52 3.07 5.87
N GLY A 279 14.67 3.96 6.35
CA GLY A 279 14.75 4.50 7.71
C GLY A 279 13.63 3.93 8.60
N THR A 280 13.95 3.67 9.87
CA THR A 280 12.97 3.36 10.92
C THR A 280 12.30 4.65 11.41
N ASP A 281 10.98 4.60 11.61
CA ASP A 281 10.25 5.74 12.17
C ASP A 281 9.42 5.33 13.39
N ASP A 282 9.58 6.08 14.48
CA ASP A 282 8.61 6.10 15.57
C ASP A 282 7.38 6.90 15.11
N GLU A 283 6.17 6.52 15.51
CA GLU A 283 4.94 7.18 15.04
C GLU A 283 4.90 8.70 15.31
N GLU A 284 5.61 9.19 16.34
CA GLU A 284 5.75 10.62 16.62
C GLU A 284 6.62 11.38 15.61
N ARG A 285 7.42 10.66 14.82
CA ARG A 285 8.36 11.22 13.85
C ARG A 285 7.79 11.28 12.43
N ILE A 286 6.69 10.59 12.11
CA ILE A 286 6.08 10.61 10.76
C ILE A 286 5.87 12.04 10.22
N PRO A 287 5.28 12.99 10.97
CA PRO A 287 5.08 14.34 10.45
C PRO A 287 6.40 15.12 10.29
N ASN A 288 7.40 14.84 11.14
CA ASN A 288 8.75 15.42 10.99
C ASN A 288 9.42 14.87 9.72
N CYS A 289 9.41 13.55 9.53
CA CYS A 289 9.97 12.91 8.35
C CYS A 289 9.28 13.36 7.07
N ALA A 290 7.95 13.42 7.04
CA ALA A 290 7.18 13.83 5.88
C ALA A 290 7.39 15.30 5.47
N SER A 291 7.82 16.16 6.40
CA SER A 291 8.13 17.58 6.12
C SER A 291 9.60 17.83 5.78
N GLY A 292 10.50 16.88 6.08
CA GLY A 292 11.94 17.00 5.85
C GLY A 292 12.53 16.03 4.83
N ASN A 293 11.81 14.98 4.42
CA ASN A 293 12.27 13.94 3.50
C ASN A 293 11.29 13.75 2.33
N PHE A 294 11.76 13.13 1.26
CA PHE A 294 10.93 12.61 0.18
C PHE A 294 10.68 11.12 0.37
N PHE A 295 9.42 10.72 0.36
CA PHE A 295 9.03 9.33 0.50
C PHE A 295 9.02 8.63 -0.86
N GLY A 296 9.78 7.55 -0.96
CA GLY A 296 9.71 6.59 -2.05
C GLY A 296 8.35 5.89 -2.07
N VAL A 297 7.99 5.32 -3.22
CA VAL A 297 6.87 4.36 -3.27
C VAL A 297 7.51 2.98 -3.31
N PRO A 298 7.25 2.12 -2.31
CA PRO A 298 7.71 0.74 -2.39
C PRO A 298 6.98 0.05 -3.53
N ASP A 299 7.68 -0.89 -4.18
CA ASP A 299 7.10 -1.85 -5.12
C ASP A 299 6.30 -2.93 -4.37
N ALA A 300 5.43 -2.51 -3.45
CA ALA A 300 4.64 -3.38 -2.58
C ALA A 300 3.43 -2.67 -1.99
N ILE A 301 2.46 -3.46 -1.52
CA ILE A 301 1.42 -3.00 -0.61
C ILE A 301 2.04 -2.66 0.75
N MET A 302 1.54 -1.59 1.37
CA MET A 302 1.91 -1.19 2.72
C MET A 302 0.78 -1.49 3.69
N TYR A 303 0.97 -2.48 4.55
CA TYR A 303 0.01 -2.80 5.60
C TYR A 303 0.04 -1.73 6.70
N MET A 304 -1.10 -1.11 6.97
CA MET A 304 -1.23 -0.05 7.97
C MET A 304 -2.49 -0.27 8.81
N THR A 305 -2.42 0.06 10.10
CA THR A 305 -3.63 0.10 10.93
C THR A 305 -4.51 1.28 10.53
N LYS A 306 -5.78 1.23 10.95
CA LYS A 306 -6.74 2.32 10.76
C LYS A 306 -6.22 3.63 11.32
N GLU A 307 -5.57 3.60 12.48
CA GLU A 307 -4.98 4.76 13.15
C GLU A 307 -3.85 5.36 12.33
N LYS A 308 -2.95 4.52 11.78
CA LYS A 308 -1.86 4.98 10.90
C LYS A 308 -2.39 5.60 9.61
N ILE A 309 -3.41 5.00 8.99
CA ILE A 309 -4.06 5.57 7.80
C ILE A 309 -4.71 6.92 8.14
N ALA A 310 -5.39 7.02 9.29
CA ALA A 310 -5.99 8.27 9.74
C ALA A 310 -4.92 9.35 9.99
N ALA A 311 -3.77 9.01 10.58
CA ALA A 311 -2.66 9.92 10.78
C ALA A 311 -2.09 10.47 9.45
N TRP A 312 -1.91 9.60 8.44
CA TRP A 312 -1.49 10.02 7.11
C TRP A 312 -2.53 10.91 6.40
N LYS A 313 -3.82 10.62 6.56
CA LYS A 313 -4.91 11.47 6.04
C LYS A 313 -4.91 12.84 6.70
N LEU A 314 -4.83 12.89 8.02
CA LEU A 314 -4.74 14.13 8.79
C LEU A 314 -3.54 15.00 8.32
N LEU A 315 -2.40 14.35 8.09
CA LEU A 315 -1.20 15.01 7.60
C LEU A 315 -1.34 15.51 6.15
N SER A 316 -1.98 14.73 5.28
CA SER A 316 -2.33 15.13 3.91
C SER A 316 -3.22 16.38 3.91
N ASP A 317 -4.29 16.37 4.70
CA ASP A 317 -5.25 17.46 4.76
C ASP A 317 -4.60 18.73 5.32
N PHE A 318 -3.78 18.59 6.37
CA PHE A 318 -3.02 19.70 6.90
C PHE A 318 -2.01 20.27 5.91
N GLY A 319 -1.25 19.42 5.22
CA GLY A 319 -0.29 19.85 4.19
C GLY A 319 -0.96 20.64 3.06
N LYS A 320 -2.12 20.16 2.59
CA LYS A 320 -2.94 20.86 1.60
C LYS A 320 -3.48 22.20 2.10
N MET A 321 -3.87 22.26 3.37
CA MET A 321 -4.34 23.50 3.99
C MET A 321 -3.22 24.54 4.10
N VAL A 322 -2.06 24.17 4.66
CA VAL A 322 -0.88 25.04 4.71
C VAL A 322 -0.53 25.56 3.32
N LEU A 323 -0.51 24.68 2.31
CA LEU A 323 -0.29 25.06 0.91
C LEU A 323 -1.29 26.13 0.44
N THR A 324 -2.58 25.92 0.67
CA THR A 324 -3.64 26.80 0.16
C THR A 324 -3.68 28.13 0.91
N SER A 325 -3.66 28.11 2.25
CA SER A 325 -3.70 29.31 3.09
C SER A 325 -2.44 30.16 2.91
N THR A 326 -1.27 29.55 2.74
CA THR A 326 -0.03 30.30 2.48
C THR A 326 -0.07 31.00 1.12
N LEU A 327 -0.58 30.32 0.08
CA LEU A 327 -0.74 30.93 -1.25
C LEU A 327 -1.69 32.14 -1.19
N GLN A 328 -2.82 32.02 -0.48
CA GLN A 328 -3.77 33.12 -0.28
C GLN A 328 -3.15 34.28 0.50
N TYR A 329 -2.43 33.99 1.59
CA TYR A 329 -1.75 35.01 2.39
C TYR A 329 -0.74 35.80 1.55
N ILE A 330 0.06 35.12 0.71
CA ILE A 330 1.04 35.77 -0.16
C ILE A 330 0.38 36.79 -1.11
N ASP A 331 -0.82 36.50 -1.63
CA ASP A 331 -1.54 37.43 -2.52
C ASP A 331 -1.98 38.73 -1.79
N THR A 332 -2.02 38.73 -0.45
CA THR A 332 -2.31 39.92 0.36
C THR A 332 -1.08 40.77 0.69
N LEU A 333 0.13 40.23 0.48
CA LEU A 333 1.37 40.91 0.83
C LEU A 333 1.65 42.09 -0.11
N ARG A 334 2.30 43.11 0.44
CA ARG A 334 2.79 44.29 -0.31
C ARG A 334 4.29 44.50 -0.20
N GLU A 335 4.95 43.77 0.71
CA GLU A 335 6.38 43.86 0.95
C GLU A 335 7.01 42.46 1.02
N PRO A 336 8.25 42.27 0.54
CA PRO A 336 9.10 43.28 -0.12
C PRO A 336 8.60 43.59 -1.53
N GLU A 337 8.53 44.88 -1.88
CA GLU A 337 7.96 45.35 -3.14
C GLU A 337 8.55 44.65 -4.38
N SER A 338 9.86 44.36 -4.36
CA SER A 338 10.57 43.67 -5.45
C SER A 338 10.03 42.26 -5.74
N PHE A 339 9.48 41.58 -4.74
CA PHE A 339 8.84 40.28 -4.90
C PHE A 339 7.35 40.43 -5.22
N CYS A 340 6.62 41.26 -4.48
CA CYS A 340 5.18 41.40 -4.61
C CYS A 340 4.77 41.87 -6.02
N ARG A 341 5.51 42.81 -6.62
CA ARG A 341 5.28 43.23 -8.02
C ARG A 341 5.35 42.06 -9.01
N LEU A 342 6.27 41.12 -8.79
CA LEU A 342 6.41 39.93 -9.65
C LEU A 342 5.24 38.96 -9.47
N VAL A 343 4.75 38.77 -8.24
CA VAL A 343 3.57 37.94 -7.96
C VAL A 343 2.31 38.55 -8.62
N GLU A 344 2.15 39.86 -8.55
CA GLU A 344 1.05 40.56 -9.24
C GLU A 344 1.12 40.38 -10.76
N MET A 345 2.32 40.50 -11.35
CA MET A 345 2.53 40.24 -12.78
C MET A 345 2.16 38.80 -13.17
N GLN A 346 2.46 37.81 -12.32
CA GLN A 346 2.13 36.41 -12.56
C GLN A 346 0.63 36.12 -12.53
N ASN A 347 -0.13 36.92 -11.79
CA ASN A 347 -1.59 36.81 -11.72
C ASN A 347 -2.28 37.47 -12.93
N SER A 348 -1.52 38.13 -13.82
CA SER A 348 -2.02 38.69 -15.07
C SER A 348 -2.43 37.59 -16.07
N PRO A 349 -3.55 37.73 -16.79
CA PRO A 349 -3.98 36.76 -17.82
C PRO A 349 -2.99 36.65 -18.99
N ASN A 350 -2.09 37.62 -19.16
CA ASN A 350 -1.08 37.65 -20.22
C ASN A 350 0.29 37.11 -19.77
N PHE A 351 0.38 36.52 -18.58
CA PHE A 351 1.64 36.00 -18.08
C PHE A 351 2.08 34.74 -18.86
N ASP A 352 3.19 34.84 -19.58
CA ASP A 352 3.85 33.69 -20.21
C ASP A 352 5.05 33.23 -19.38
N PRO A 353 4.96 32.09 -18.66
CA PRO A 353 6.08 31.58 -17.87
C PRO A 353 7.29 31.19 -18.73
N LYS A 354 7.11 30.93 -20.04
CA LYS A 354 8.21 30.56 -20.94
C LYS A 354 9.06 31.77 -21.36
N ALA A 355 8.49 32.97 -21.27
CA ALA A 355 9.20 34.21 -21.55
C ALA A 355 10.03 34.69 -20.34
N VAL A 356 9.75 34.19 -19.14
CA VAL A 356 10.46 34.56 -17.91
C VAL A 356 11.80 33.85 -17.85
N LYS A 357 12.89 34.64 -17.87
CA LYS A 357 14.23 34.17 -17.55
C LYS A 357 14.63 34.77 -16.19
N PRO A 358 14.50 34.04 -15.08
CA PRO A 358 14.78 34.59 -13.77
C PRO A 358 16.27 34.86 -13.62
N ASN A 359 16.66 36.12 -13.53
CA ASN A 359 18.05 36.55 -13.40
C ASN A 359 18.37 37.06 -11.99
N THR A 360 17.34 37.41 -11.23
CA THR A 360 17.47 37.96 -9.87
C THR A 360 16.87 37.00 -8.82
N PRO A 361 17.35 37.00 -7.57
CA PRO A 361 16.77 36.18 -6.51
C PRO A 361 15.26 36.38 -6.28
N PRO A 362 14.69 37.61 -6.36
CA PRO A 362 13.23 37.81 -6.31
C PRO A 362 12.47 37.12 -7.47
N GLU A 363 13.01 37.13 -8.70
CA GLU A 363 12.43 36.44 -9.85
C GLU A 363 12.50 34.91 -9.72
N MET A 364 13.59 34.39 -9.17
CA MET A 364 13.73 32.95 -8.85
C MET A 364 12.68 32.53 -7.80
N LEU A 365 12.53 33.32 -6.74
CA LEU A 365 11.54 33.06 -5.69
C LEU A 365 10.11 33.10 -6.22
N SER A 366 9.78 34.12 -7.03
CA SER A 366 8.44 34.25 -7.59
C SER A 366 8.14 33.15 -8.61
N LEU A 367 9.11 32.74 -9.44
CA LEU A 367 8.91 31.63 -10.37
C LEU A 367 8.69 30.31 -9.63
N SER A 368 9.47 30.03 -8.58
CA SER A 368 9.26 28.86 -7.73
C SER A 368 7.88 28.86 -7.06
N LEU A 369 7.40 30.02 -6.57
CA LEU A 369 6.03 30.18 -6.09
C LEU A 369 4.99 29.89 -7.18
N TYR A 370 5.20 30.40 -8.39
CA TYR A 370 4.31 30.15 -9.53
C TYR A 370 4.22 28.65 -9.86
N LEU A 371 5.36 27.95 -9.88
CA LEU A 371 5.38 26.50 -10.07
C LEU A 371 4.58 25.79 -8.98
N CYS A 372 4.80 26.11 -7.70
CA CYS A 372 3.98 25.59 -6.61
C CYS A 372 2.48 25.86 -6.82
N ARG A 373 2.11 27.07 -7.27
CA ARG A 373 0.70 27.44 -7.54
C ARG A 373 0.09 26.67 -8.71
N VAL A 374 0.88 26.37 -9.75
CA VAL A 374 0.42 25.56 -10.89
C VAL A 374 0.26 24.10 -10.47
N LEU A 375 1.23 23.56 -9.72
CA LEU A 375 1.18 22.18 -9.24
C LEU A 375 0.06 21.97 -8.23
N SER A 376 -0.21 22.92 -7.33
CA SER A 376 -1.29 22.82 -6.34
C SER A 376 -2.70 22.73 -6.95
N LYS A 377 -2.89 23.29 -8.15
CA LYS A 377 -4.13 23.18 -8.95
C LYS A 377 -4.25 21.85 -9.71
N LYS A 378 -3.15 21.11 -9.81
CA LYS A 378 -3.09 19.77 -10.42
C LYS A 378 -3.09 18.70 -9.32
N SER A 379 -3.28 17.44 -9.69
CA SER A 379 -3.10 16.34 -8.74
C SER A 379 -1.60 16.15 -8.45
N VAL A 380 -1.07 16.91 -7.48
CA VAL A 380 0.32 16.78 -7.02
C VAL A 380 0.61 15.33 -6.66
N VAL A 381 -0.33 14.66 -5.98
CA VAL A 381 -0.25 13.24 -5.58
C VAL A 381 -0.01 12.29 -6.75
N ALA A 382 -0.44 12.63 -7.97
CA ALA A 382 -0.24 11.81 -9.17
C ALA A 382 1.14 12.00 -9.83
N MET A 383 2.00 12.88 -9.30
CA MET A 383 3.33 13.10 -9.88
C MET A 383 4.26 11.92 -9.61
N THR A 384 5.04 11.56 -10.64
CA THR A 384 6.10 10.57 -10.50
C THR A 384 7.17 11.07 -9.54
N TYR A 385 7.93 10.13 -8.97
CA TYR A 385 9.00 10.44 -8.04
C TYR A 385 10.05 11.35 -8.69
N ASP A 386 10.52 10.98 -9.89
CA ASP A 386 11.57 11.71 -10.60
C ASP A 386 11.15 13.15 -10.92
N PHE A 387 9.92 13.33 -11.41
CA PHE A 387 9.40 14.66 -11.73
C PHE A 387 9.32 15.55 -10.48
N TYR A 388 8.85 15.01 -9.36
CA TYR A 388 8.77 15.76 -8.11
C TYR A 388 10.17 16.11 -7.58
N CYS A 389 11.13 15.18 -7.66
CA CYS A 389 12.50 15.43 -7.24
C CYS A 389 13.20 16.50 -8.08
N ASP A 390 13.00 16.51 -9.39
CA ASP A 390 13.55 17.55 -10.26
C ASP A 390 12.94 18.92 -9.97
N PHE A 391 11.62 18.98 -9.77
CA PHE A 391 10.93 20.18 -9.30
C PHE A 391 11.50 20.66 -7.96
N ALA A 392 11.63 19.77 -6.98
CA ALA A 392 12.15 20.07 -5.66
C ALA A 392 13.59 20.60 -5.71
N LYS A 393 14.49 19.95 -6.45
CA LYS A 393 15.88 20.41 -6.62
C LYS A 393 15.93 21.84 -7.15
N HIS A 394 15.10 22.14 -8.15
CA HIS A 394 15.04 23.46 -8.74
C HIS A 394 14.55 24.51 -7.74
N CYS A 395 13.42 24.27 -7.08
CA CYS A 395 12.85 25.21 -6.13
C CYS A 395 13.75 25.43 -4.90
N LEU A 396 14.38 24.36 -4.37
CA LEU A 396 15.26 24.49 -3.20
C LEU A 396 16.48 25.36 -3.47
N HIS A 397 17.07 25.26 -4.67
CA HIS A 397 18.16 26.14 -5.10
C HIS A 397 17.73 27.61 -5.15
N ASP A 398 16.56 27.88 -5.72
CA ASP A 398 15.99 29.22 -5.83
C ASP A 398 15.65 29.81 -4.46
N PHE A 399 15.05 29.02 -3.57
CA PHE A 399 14.77 29.42 -2.20
C PHE A 399 16.04 29.77 -1.43
N LEU A 400 17.11 28.97 -1.56
CA LEU A 400 18.37 29.25 -0.88
C LEU A 400 18.98 30.57 -1.34
N LYS A 401 19.00 30.84 -2.65
CA LYS A 401 19.49 32.10 -3.21
C LYS A 401 18.67 33.29 -2.76
N ALA A 402 17.34 33.16 -2.77
CA ALA A 402 16.44 34.20 -2.28
C ALA A 402 16.62 34.46 -0.79
N HIS A 403 16.81 33.41 0.01
CA HIS A 403 17.03 33.53 1.44
C HIS A 403 18.32 34.29 1.76
N GLN A 404 19.42 33.97 1.06
CA GLN A 404 20.69 34.67 1.17
C GLN A 404 20.57 36.14 0.75
N HIS A 405 19.78 36.43 -0.29
CA HIS A 405 19.53 37.79 -0.77
C HIS A 405 18.77 38.65 0.26
N TYR A 406 17.63 38.16 0.77
CA TYR A 406 16.80 38.95 1.67
C TYR A 406 17.36 39.03 3.10
N ARG A 407 18.02 37.97 3.60
CA ARG A 407 18.55 37.96 4.97
C ARG A 407 20.01 38.40 5.05
N SER A 408 20.91 37.60 4.48
CA SER A 408 22.35 37.87 4.39
C SER A 408 23.05 36.72 3.65
N PRO A 409 24.12 37.00 2.88
CA PRO A 409 24.92 35.96 2.21
C PRO A 409 25.55 34.93 3.17
N ARG A 410 25.67 35.26 4.46
CA ARG A 410 26.26 34.40 5.49
C ARG A 410 25.27 33.45 6.15
N VAL A 411 23.99 33.50 5.76
CA VAL A 411 22.96 32.64 6.37
C VAL A 411 23.07 31.22 5.82
N GLU A 412 23.17 30.26 6.73
CA GLU A 412 23.25 28.84 6.42
C GLU A 412 21.89 28.32 5.93
N GLY A 413 21.89 27.66 4.77
CA GLY A 413 20.67 27.05 4.20
C GLY A 413 19.99 26.10 5.16
N GLY A 414 20.77 25.30 5.91
CA GLY A 414 20.28 24.39 6.96
C GLY A 414 19.31 25.06 7.94
N LYS A 415 19.57 26.31 8.33
CA LYS A 415 18.70 27.06 9.25
C LYS A 415 17.35 27.43 8.64
N MET A 416 17.29 27.70 7.33
CA MET A 416 16.02 27.96 6.64
C MET A 416 15.12 26.72 6.68
N PHE A 417 15.71 25.55 6.42
CA PHE A 417 15.03 24.24 6.43
C PHE A 417 14.49 23.93 7.82
N THR A 418 15.35 23.90 8.83
CA THR A 418 14.94 23.55 10.21
C THR A 418 13.91 24.55 10.77
N THR A 419 14.13 25.85 10.59
CA THR A 419 13.18 26.88 11.06
C THR A 419 11.79 26.71 10.44
N SER A 420 11.76 26.35 9.16
CA SER A 420 10.49 26.18 8.43
C SER A 420 9.79 24.89 8.81
N GLN A 421 10.55 23.81 8.98
CA GLN A 421 10.04 22.51 9.43
C GLN A 421 9.49 22.61 10.87
N ASP A 422 10.23 23.22 11.79
CA ASP A 422 9.79 23.44 13.18
C ASP A 422 8.49 24.24 13.24
N ARG A 423 8.35 25.24 12.36
CA ARG A 423 7.12 26.03 12.26
C ARG A 423 5.95 25.21 11.74
N PHE A 424 6.15 24.45 10.67
CA PHE A 424 5.15 23.53 10.15
C PHE A 424 4.67 22.57 11.25
N MET A 425 5.61 21.99 11.99
CA MET A 425 5.33 21.05 13.08
C MET A 425 4.61 21.69 14.25
N ARG A 426 4.93 22.94 14.59
CA ARG A 426 4.18 23.70 15.60
C ARG A 426 2.73 23.89 15.20
N MET A 427 2.49 24.33 13.97
CA MET A 427 1.13 24.48 13.43
C MET A 427 0.39 23.14 13.39
N PHE A 428 1.07 22.06 12.99
CA PHE A 428 0.48 20.71 12.96
C PHE A 428 0.10 20.19 14.35
N ARG A 429 0.93 20.42 15.38
CA ARG A 429 0.60 20.01 16.76
C ARG A 429 -0.65 20.73 17.27
N THR A 430 -0.79 22.03 16.98
CA THR A 430 -2.00 22.79 17.30
C THR A 430 -3.22 22.22 16.56
N TYR A 431 -3.08 21.92 15.27
CA TYR A 431 -4.15 21.31 14.48
C TYR A 431 -4.59 19.96 15.04
N ARG A 432 -3.64 19.06 15.29
CA ARG A 432 -3.91 17.72 15.83
C ARG A 432 -4.64 17.79 17.17
N ALA A 433 -4.25 18.70 18.06
CA ALA A 433 -4.89 18.87 19.36
C ALA A 433 -6.36 19.28 19.24
N GLN A 434 -6.68 20.14 18.26
CA GLN A 434 -8.05 20.61 17.99
C GLN A 434 -8.93 19.49 17.40
N GLU A 435 -8.39 18.65 16.51
CA GLU A 435 -9.11 17.48 15.95
C GLU A 435 -9.43 16.43 17.02
N THR A 436 -8.50 16.17 17.95
CA THR A 436 -8.72 15.22 19.06
C THR A 436 -9.67 15.75 20.15
N GLY A 437 -9.93 17.06 20.18
CA GLY A 437 -10.62 17.77 21.26
C GLY A 437 -12.15 17.85 21.18
N SER A 438 -12.80 17.16 20.22
CA SER A 438 -14.24 17.20 19.95
C SER A 438 -14.72 18.41 19.12
N ILE A 439 -15.57 18.10 18.14
CA ILE A 439 -16.27 18.96 17.15
C ILE A 439 -15.45 19.33 15.89
N ALA A 440 -15.36 18.37 14.96
CA ALA A 440 -15.16 18.65 13.54
C ALA A 440 -16.38 19.42 12.99
N SER A 441 -16.40 20.73 13.20
CA SER A 441 -17.38 21.64 12.58
C SER A 441 -16.66 22.55 11.58
N SER A 442 -17.39 23.07 10.59
CA SER A 442 -16.87 24.06 9.64
C SER A 442 -16.23 25.29 10.31
N ARG A 443 -16.54 25.55 11.59
CA ARG A 443 -15.93 26.60 12.40
C ARG A 443 -14.47 26.30 12.77
N ALA A 444 -14.15 25.03 13.05
CA ALA A 444 -12.78 24.61 13.36
C ALA A 444 -11.83 24.75 12.15
N MET A 445 -12.32 24.57 10.92
CA MET A 445 -11.54 24.85 9.71
C MET A 445 -11.23 26.34 9.54
N ILE A 446 -12.20 27.22 9.77
CA ILE A 446 -12.00 28.68 9.69
C ILE A 446 -11.01 29.16 10.77
N ASP A 447 -11.13 28.64 11.99
CA ASP A 447 -10.22 28.96 13.09
C ASP A 447 -8.78 28.52 12.79
N LEU A 448 -8.61 27.46 11.98
CA LEU A 448 -7.32 26.91 11.61
C LEU A 448 -6.64 27.62 10.43
N GLU A 449 -7.38 27.99 9.39
CA GLU A 449 -6.87 28.86 8.33
C GLU A 449 -6.41 30.21 8.92
N THR A 450 -7.18 30.74 9.86
CA THR A 450 -6.84 31.94 10.63
C THR A 450 -5.57 31.75 11.47
N MET A 451 -5.38 30.57 12.07
CA MET A 451 -4.17 30.23 12.83
C MET A 451 -2.93 30.19 11.94
N ILE A 452 -3.02 29.52 10.77
CA ILE A 452 -1.93 29.47 9.79
C ILE A 452 -1.59 30.89 9.33
N GLU A 453 -2.59 31.68 8.95
CA GLU A 453 -2.38 33.06 8.50
C GLU A 453 -1.75 33.92 9.60
N SER A 454 -2.19 33.79 10.86
CA SER A 454 -1.62 34.49 12.01
C SER A 454 -0.14 34.13 12.22
N GLU A 455 0.20 32.84 12.12
CA GLU A 455 1.59 32.38 12.23
C GLU A 455 2.45 32.95 11.08
N LEU A 456 1.96 32.92 9.83
CA LEU A 456 2.65 33.51 8.67
C LEU A 456 2.80 35.04 8.80
N ARG A 457 1.78 35.70 9.34
CA ARG A 457 1.81 37.14 9.61
C ARG A 457 2.85 37.49 10.67
N SER A 458 2.95 36.69 11.73
CA SER A 458 3.98 36.88 12.77
C SER A 458 5.40 36.82 12.18
N VAL A 459 5.62 35.99 11.15
CA VAL A 459 6.90 35.89 10.43
C VAL A 459 7.22 37.21 9.73
N MET A 460 6.25 37.82 9.06
CA MET A 460 6.47 39.05 8.30
C MET A 460 6.54 40.31 9.19
N GLN A 461 5.93 40.28 10.38
CA GLN A 461 5.89 41.42 11.32
C GLN A 461 7.28 41.89 11.77
N THR A 462 8.24 40.98 11.94
CA THR A 462 9.59 41.37 12.39
C THR A 462 10.40 42.03 11.28
N THR A 463 10.26 41.55 10.04
CA THR A 463 10.91 42.14 8.87
C THR A 463 10.32 41.58 7.57
N PRO A 464 10.08 42.43 6.54
CA PRO A 464 9.65 41.98 5.21
C PRO A 464 10.63 41.03 4.53
N ASN A 465 11.90 41.08 4.92
CA ASN A 465 12.95 40.19 4.42
C ASN A 465 12.77 38.72 4.83
N ASN A 466 11.71 38.40 5.57
CA ASN A 466 11.31 37.03 5.90
C ASN A 466 10.48 36.36 4.81
N ILE A 467 10.21 37.03 3.70
CA ILE A 467 9.35 36.52 2.62
C ILE A 467 9.74 35.12 2.15
N THR A 468 11.04 34.80 2.08
CA THR A 468 11.47 33.45 1.68
C THR A 468 11.02 32.38 2.66
N LEU A 469 10.97 32.66 3.97
CA LEU A 469 10.46 31.71 4.97
C LEU A 469 8.96 31.46 4.81
N VAL A 470 8.20 32.49 4.42
CA VAL A 470 6.76 32.38 4.13
C VAL A 470 6.54 31.56 2.85
N VAL A 471 7.22 31.91 1.76
CA VAL A 471 7.11 31.18 0.49
C VAL A 471 7.56 29.73 0.64
N TYR A 472 8.57 29.47 1.47
CA TYR A 472 9.03 28.11 1.73
C TYR A 472 7.97 27.22 2.41
N GLN A 473 7.04 27.79 3.19
CA GLN A 473 5.92 27.02 3.76
C GLN A 473 4.99 26.43 2.68
N VAL A 474 4.87 27.08 1.52
CA VAL A 474 4.16 26.52 0.35
C VAL A 474 4.80 25.21 -0.08
N PHE A 475 6.13 25.18 -0.17
CA PHE A 475 6.90 24.01 -0.57
C PHE A 475 6.83 22.88 0.47
N VAL A 476 6.90 23.22 1.76
CA VAL A 476 6.73 22.22 2.84
C VAL A 476 5.33 21.61 2.79
N GLY A 477 4.28 22.43 2.71
CA GLY A 477 2.90 21.94 2.61
C GLY A 477 2.68 21.05 1.39
N MET A 478 3.24 21.43 0.24
CA MET A 478 3.21 20.63 -0.98
C MET A 478 3.93 19.29 -0.83
N THR A 479 5.12 19.28 -0.22
CA THR A 479 5.93 18.07 0.01
C THR A 479 5.22 17.10 0.94
N VAL A 480 4.65 17.60 2.02
CA VAL A 480 3.87 16.79 2.96
C VAL A 480 2.63 16.21 2.28
N TYR A 481 1.89 17.03 1.52
CA TYR A 481 0.70 16.59 0.78
C TYR A 481 1.05 15.51 -0.25
N TRP A 482 2.15 15.69 -0.97
CA TRP A 482 2.65 14.73 -1.95
C TRP A 482 3.09 13.41 -1.29
N ASN A 483 3.91 13.47 -0.25
CA ASN A 483 4.38 12.31 0.50
C ASN A 483 3.18 11.52 1.04
N ALA A 484 2.26 12.18 1.74
CA ALA A 484 1.09 11.52 2.32
C ALA A 484 0.22 10.84 1.26
N GLY A 485 -0.03 11.51 0.12
CA GLY A 485 -0.78 10.92 -0.98
C GLY A 485 -0.14 9.65 -1.56
N ARG A 486 1.20 9.62 -1.67
CA ARG A 486 1.94 8.45 -2.14
C ARG A 486 1.85 7.28 -1.17
N MET A 487 2.03 7.57 0.11
CA MET A 487 1.89 6.57 1.18
C MET A 487 0.49 5.95 1.18
N LEU A 488 -0.54 6.80 1.10
CA LEU A 488 -1.93 6.37 1.09
C LEU A 488 -2.29 5.54 -0.15
N ALA A 489 -1.71 5.83 -1.32
CA ALA A 489 -1.98 5.09 -2.56
C ALA A 489 -1.61 3.60 -2.49
N ARG A 490 -0.55 3.25 -1.73
CA ARG A 490 -0.12 1.86 -1.49
C ARG A 490 -0.63 1.27 -0.18
N SER A 491 -1.20 2.08 0.71
CA SER A 491 -1.69 1.64 2.01
C SER A 491 -2.87 0.68 1.90
N ARG A 492 -2.90 -0.34 2.77
CA ARG A 492 -4.05 -1.22 2.98
C ARG A 492 -4.33 -1.33 4.47
N GLU A 493 -5.57 -1.06 4.83
CA GLU A 493 -6.03 -1.14 6.22
C GLU A 493 -6.04 -2.59 6.68
N VAL A 494 -5.39 -2.85 7.81
CA VAL A 494 -5.31 -4.19 8.43
C VAL A 494 -5.36 -4.08 9.97
N PRO A 495 -5.78 -5.15 10.66
CA PRO A 495 -5.65 -5.24 12.12
C PRO A 495 -4.18 -5.24 12.56
N ALA A 496 -3.93 -4.80 13.80
CA ALA A 496 -2.59 -4.72 14.36
C ALA A 496 -1.92 -6.12 14.44
N ASP A 497 -2.71 -7.16 14.68
CA ASP A 497 -2.19 -8.53 14.74
C ASP A 497 -1.71 -9.05 13.39
N TRP A 498 -2.27 -8.57 12.27
CA TRP A 498 -1.71 -8.88 10.95
C TRP A 498 -0.35 -8.24 10.76
N ILE A 499 -0.16 -7.01 11.23
CA ILE A 499 1.15 -6.36 11.17
C ILE A 499 2.18 -7.13 12.00
N ARG A 500 1.80 -7.59 13.21
CA ARG A 500 2.64 -8.47 14.04
C ARG A 500 2.99 -9.77 13.32
N PHE A 501 1.98 -10.43 12.74
CA PHE A 501 2.19 -11.63 11.93
C PHE A 501 3.19 -11.38 10.79
N VAL A 502 3.01 -10.32 9.99
CA VAL A 502 3.90 -10.02 8.85
C VAL A 502 5.33 -9.68 9.31
N SER A 503 5.48 -8.97 10.42
CA SER A 503 6.78 -8.48 10.90
C SER A 503 7.63 -9.53 11.61
N ALA A 504 7.02 -10.64 12.05
CA ALA A 504 7.65 -11.70 12.81
C ALA A 504 8.75 -12.44 12.02
N GLU A 505 9.75 -12.95 12.75
CA GLU A 505 10.99 -13.49 12.18
C GLU A 505 10.90 -15.00 11.89
N ASP A 506 10.07 -15.75 12.62
CA ASP A 506 9.86 -17.17 12.33
C ASP A 506 9.11 -17.33 10.99
N ASP A 507 9.53 -18.32 10.21
CA ASP A 507 8.99 -18.51 8.85
C ASP A 507 8.07 -19.72 8.79
N TYR A 508 8.43 -20.87 9.33
CA TYR A 508 7.61 -22.08 9.18
C TYR A 508 6.46 -22.14 10.18
N ILE A 509 5.23 -22.00 9.69
CA ILE A 509 3.98 -22.12 10.44
C ILE A 509 3.17 -23.33 9.97
N TYR A 510 2.17 -23.74 10.76
CA TYR A 510 1.33 -24.90 10.43
C TYR A 510 0.16 -24.51 9.52
N LEU A 511 -0.17 -25.38 8.58
CA LEU A 511 -1.33 -25.24 7.68
C LEU A 511 -2.32 -26.38 7.91
N GLY A 512 -3.44 -26.12 8.60
CA GLY A 512 -4.36 -27.14 9.13
C GLY A 512 -5.84 -26.79 9.19
#